data_AF-A0A7W1GXV6-F1
#
_entry.id   AF-A0A7W1GXV6-F1
#
_cell.length_a   1.000
_cell.length_b   1.000
_cell.length_c   1.000
_cell.angle_alpha   90.00
_cell.angle_beta   90.00
_cell.angle_gamma   90.00
#
_symmetry.space_group_name_H-M   'P 1'
#
loop_
_entity.id
_entity.type
_entity.pdbx_description
1 polymer ?
#
loop_
_entity_poly.entity_id
_entity_poly.type
_entity_poly.pdbx_seq_one_letter_code
_entity_poly.pdbx_strand_id
1 'polypeptide(L)'
;MSDTPEQGVERVEEKKPTDWGKKGFQWLAILLGIGILILGSQLYFGLSNARREGAANSAAAFATAIVPLLDLRNKGQLLDGESLQRVVDDMVRVKGFTLCAITDTRGAVLASSDRNHMAGSKFPDIDPTKPDEYRKDGGWEIVRPIAYGEVKYGAVVLQAQ
;
A
#
# COMPACT_ATOMS: atom_id res chain seq x y z
N MET A 1 52.71 80.43 25.29
CA MET A 1 52.59 79.84 23.95
C MET A 1 53.25 78.48 23.99
N SER A 2 52.44 77.42 24.09
CA SER A 2 52.87 76.03 24.08
C SER A 2 51.69 75.23 23.56
N ASP A 3 51.87 74.68 22.36
CA ASP A 3 50.84 74.08 21.53
C ASP A 3 50.32 72.75 22.08
N THR A 4 49.01 72.57 22.00
CA THR A 4 48.31 71.32 22.32
C THR A 4 48.26 70.45 21.07
N PRO A 5 48.72 69.19 21.06
CA PRO A 5 48.51 68.32 19.91
C PRO A 5 47.08 67.76 19.94
N GLU A 6 46.37 67.95 18.84
CA GLU A 6 45.07 67.36 18.56
C GLU A 6 45.18 65.83 18.55
N GLN A 7 44.42 65.16 19.41
CA GLN A 7 44.25 63.71 19.36
C GLN A 7 43.39 63.37 18.14
N GLY A 8 44.01 62.78 17.12
CA GLY A 8 43.32 62.12 16.02
C GLY A 8 42.46 60.98 16.58
N VAL A 9 41.15 61.18 16.57
CA VAL A 9 40.17 60.12 16.87
C VAL A 9 40.17 59.15 15.68
N GLU A 10 40.93 58.06 15.78
CA GLU A 10 40.77 56.90 14.90
C GLU A 10 39.34 56.38 15.05
N ARG A 11 38.51 56.55 14.02
CA ARG A 11 37.24 55.82 13.91
C ARG A 11 37.58 54.34 13.80
N VAL A 12 37.32 53.59 14.86
CA VAL A 12 37.23 52.14 14.81
C VAL A 12 36.08 51.81 13.85
N GLU A 13 36.39 51.37 12.64
CA GLU A 13 35.40 50.76 11.74
C GLU A 13 34.85 49.51 12.43
N GLU A 14 33.62 49.63 12.91
CA GLU A 14 32.84 48.54 13.48
C GLU A 14 32.60 47.50 12.38
N LYS A 15 33.44 46.45 12.32
CA LYS A 15 33.19 45.30 11.46
C LYS A 15 31.87 44.67 11.86
N LYS A 16 30.81 44.96 11.09
CA LYS A 16 29.52 44.26 11.19
C LYS A 16 29.79 42.76 11.22
N PRO A 17 29.26 42.01 12.20
CA PRO A 17 29.49 40.59 12.30
C PRO A 17 29.01 39.92 11.01
N THR A 18 29.93 39.26 10.33
CA THR A 18 29.71 38.63 9.03
C THR A 18 28.64 37.55 9.17
N ASP A 19 27.50 37.76 8.51
CA ASP A 19 26.30 36.88 8.47
C ASP A 19 26.54 35.47 7.87
N TRP A 20 27.80 35.12 7.63
CA TRP A 20 28.24 33.89 6.99
C TRP A 20 27.95 32.65 7.83
N GLY A 21 28.04 32.74 9.16
CA GLY A 21 27.72 31.64 10.07
C GLY A 21 26.24 31.24 10.04
N LYS A 22 25.33 32.22 9.95
CA LYS A 22 23.88 31.97 9.90
C LYS A 22 23.44 31.36 8.57
N LYS A 23 23.99 31.86 7.46
CA LYS A 23 23.68 31.33 6.12
C LYS A 23 24.23 29.91 5.95
N GLY A 24 25.44 29.62 6.45
CA GLY A 24 25.99 28.26 6.42
C GLY A 24 25.18 27.26 7.24
N PHE A 25 24.72 27.66 8.44
CA PHE A 25 23.88 26.81 9.28
C PHE A 25 22.48 26.59 8.67
N GLN A 26 21.90 27.61 8.03
CA GLN A 26 20.63 27.47 7.29
C GLN A 26 20.74 26.48 6.13
N TRP A 27 21.80 26.56 5.32
CA TRP A 27 22.00 25.61 4.21
C TRP A 27 22.21 24.17 4.72
N LEU A 28 22.94 23.99 5.82
CA LEU A 28 23.09 22.68 6.46
C LEU A 28 21.74 22.12 6.92
N ALA A 29 20.91 22.94 7.57
CA ALA A 29 19.57 22.53 8.02
C ALA A 29 18.64 22.15 6.85
N ILE A 30 18.70 22.90 5.74
CA ILE A 30 17.91 22.62 4.53
C ILE A 30 18.36 21.28 3.91
N LEU A 31 19.67 21.06 3.76
CA LEU A 31 20.20 19.81 3.21
C LEU A 31 19.85 18.60 4.09
N LEU A 32 19.89 18.77 5.41
CA LEU A 32 19.54 17.71 6.37
C LEU A 32 18.04 17.39 6.32
N GLY A 33 17.19 18.42 6.19
CA GLY A 33 15.75 18.26 5.97
C GLY A 33 15.42 17.53 4.67
N ILE A 34 16.08 17.88 3.56
CA ILE A 34 15.93 17.18 2.28
C ILE A 34 16.39 15.73 2.40
N GLY A 35 17.52 15.46 3.08
CA GLY A 35 18.01 14.12 3.34
C GLY A 35 17.01 13.25 4.10
N ILE A 36 16.39 13.77 5.17
CA ILE A 36 15.35 13.07 5.95
C ILE A 36 14.13 12.78 5.07
N LEU A 37 13.70 13.73 4.23
CA LEU A 37 12.57 13.52 3.32
C LEU A 37 12.86 12.43 2.28
N ILE A 38 14.07 12.40 1.72
CA ILE A 38 14.49 11.36 0.75
C ILE A 38 14.51 9.99 1.43
N LEU A 39 15.17 9.87 2.59
CA LEU A 39 15.20 8.61 3.36
C LEU A 39 13.79 8.14 3.76
N GLY A 40 12.95 9.05 4.24
CA GLY A 40 11.56 8.76 4.58
C GLY A 40 10.76 8.28 3.38
N SER A 41 10.93 8.89 2.21
CA SER A 41 10.27 8.45 0.98
C SER A 41 10.74 7.07 0.52
N GLN A 42 12.04 6.78 0.56
CA GLN A 42 12.60 5.46 0.20
C GLN A 42 12.08 4.35 1.12
N LEU A 43 12.04 4.61 2.44
CA LEU A 43 11.44 3.69 3.41
C LEU A 43 9.95 3.46 3.12
N TYR A 44 9.20 4.52 2.85
CA TYR A 44 7.78 4.44 2.51
C TYR A 44 7.52 3.61 1.24
N PHE A 45 8.28 3.86 0.16
CA PHE A 45 8.15 3.10 -1.09
C PHE A 45 8.56 1.62 -0.90
N GLY A 46 9.60 1.34 -0.13
CA GLY A 46 10.02 -0.03 0.20
C GLY A 46 8.97 -0.80 1.00
N LEU A 47 8.39 -0.17 2.02
CA LEU A 47 7.29 -0.74 2.81
C LEU A 47 6.04 -1.01 1.94
N SER A 48 5.65 -0.06 1.10
CA SER A 48 4.52 -0.23 0.17
C SER A 48 4.73 -1.41 -0.79
N ASN A 49 5.92 -1.57 -1.35
CA ASN A 49 6.21 -2.67 -2.28
C ASN A 49 6.22 -4.03 -1.58
N ALA A 50 6.78 -4.12 -0.37
CA ALA A 50 6.76 -5.34 0.42
C ALA A 50 5.33 -5.79 0.77
N ARG A 51 4.43 -4.84 1.08
CA ARG A 51 3.01 -5.14 1.34
C ARG A 51 2.28 -5.63 0.10
N ARG A 52 2.53 -4.99 -1.06
CA ARG A 52 1.99 -5.44 -2.35
C ARG A 52 2.41 -6.88 -2.66
N GLU A 53 3.70 -7.18 -2.52
CA GLU A 53 4.22 -8.54 -2.75
C GLU A 53 3.67 -9.56 -1.75
N GLY A 54 3.55 -9.19 -0.47
CA GLY A 54 2.90 -10.02 0.55
C GLY A 54 1.44 -10.32 0.23
N ALA A 55 0.69 -9.32 -0.23
CA ALA A 55 -0.70 -9.47 -0.66
C ALA A 55 -0.82 -10.34 -1.92
N ALA A 56 0.05 -10.13 -2.91
CA ALA A 56 0.16 -10.98 -4.11
C ALA A 56 0.41 -12.44 -3.80
N ASN A 57 1.37 -12.73 -2.92
CA ASN A 57 1.68 -14.10 -2.51
C ASN A 57 0.53 -14.71 -1.71
N SER A 58 -0.10 -13.93 -0.83
CA SER A 58 -1.27 -14.38 -0.05
C SER A 58 -2.48 -14.67 -0.94
N ALA A 59 -2.75 -13.81 -1.93
CA ALA A 59 -3.83 -14.01 -2.90
C ALA A 59 -3.60 -15.27 -3.73
N ALA A 60 -2.37 -15.52 -4.18
CA ALA A 60 -2.03 -16.73 -4.95
C ALA A 60 -2.16 -18.00 -4.11
N ALA A 61 -1.65 -17.99 -2.87
CA ALA A 61 -1.78 -19.10 -1.94
C ALA A 61 -3.24 -19.40 -1.61
N PHE A 62 -4.03 -18.36 -1.36
CA PHE A 62 -5.45 -18.48 -1.07
C PHE A 62 -6.26 -18.97 -2.28
N ALA A 63 -5.96 -18.47 -3.48
CA ALA A 63 -6.55 -18.95 -4.72
C ALA A 63 -6.33 -20.44 -4.93
N THR A 64 -5.17 -20.97 -4.53
CA THR A 64 -4.90 -22.41 -4.60
C THR A 64 -5.66 -23.17 -3.51
N ALA A 65 -5.67 -22.65 -2.28
CA ALA A 65 -6.26 -23.30 -1.13
C ALA A 65 -7.80 -23.43 -1.21
N ILE A 66 -8.47 -22.50 -1.91
CA ILE A 66 -9.93 -22.47 -2.00
C ILE A 66 -10.50 -23.41 -3.09
N VAL A 67 -9.66 -23.92 -3.99
CA VAL A 67 -10.07 -24.81 -5.09
C VAL A 67 -10.96 -25.98 -4.63
N PRO A 68 -10.60 -26.77 -3.59
CA PRO A 68 -11.41 -27.92 -3.19
C PRO A 68 -12.83 -27.52 -2.76
N LEU A 69 -12.96 -26.36 -2.12
CA LEU A 69 -14.26 -25.85 -1.67
C LEU A 69 -15.15 -25.43 -2.84
N LEU A 70 -14.55 -24.79 -3.85
CA LEU A 70 -15.26 -24.40 -5.07
C LEU A 70 -15.61 -25.60 -5.96
N ASP A 71 -14.76 -26.62 -6.00
CA ASP A 71 -15.05 -27.88 -6.69
C ASP A 71 -16.24 -28.61 -6.06
N LEU A 72 -16.28 -28.74 -4.73
CA LEU A 72 -17.43 -29.29 -4.00
C LEU A 72 -18.71 -28.48 -4.25
N ARG A 73 -18.61 -27.14 -4.28
CA ARG A 73 -19.75 -26.26 -4.58
C ARG A 73 -20.28 -26.50 -5.99
N ASN A 74 -19.41 -26.54 -6.99
CA ASN A 74 -19.80 -26.73 -8.39
C ASN A 74 -20.43 -28.11 -8.64
N LYS A 75 -20.04 -29.12 -7.85
CA LYS A 75 -20.64 -30.46 -7.86
C LYS A 75 -21.96 -30.54 -7.09
N GLY A 76 -22.41 -29.45 -6.46
CA GLY A 76 -23.60 -29.44 -5.60
C GLY A 76 -23.43 -30.22 -4.29
N GLN A 77 -22.19 -30.54 -3.92
CA GLN A 77 -21.83 -31.33 -2.73
C GLN A 77 -21.48 -30.45 -1.54
N LEU A 78 -21.34 -29.13 -1.74
CA LEU A 78 -21.19 -28.20 -0.64
C LEU A 78 -22.56 -27.92 0.00
N LEU A 79 -22.81 -28.59 1.12
CA LEU A 79 -24.09 -28.53 1.83
C LEU A 79 -24.32 -27.21 2.58
N ASP A 80 -23.26 -26.46 2.87
CA ASP A 80 -23.31 -25.20 3.61
C ASP A 80 -22.81 -24.03 2.75
N GLY A 81 -23.75 -23.17 2.32
CA GLY A 81 -23.47 -21.96 1.54
C GLY A 81 -22.66 -20.90 2.31
N GLU A 82 -22.57 -21.00 3.64
CA GLU A 82 -21.79 -20.07 4.46
C GLU A 82 -20.30 -20.41 4.51
N SER A 83 -19.89 -21.61 4.09
CA SER A 83 -18.49 -22.05 4.21
C SER A 83 -17.51 -21.12 3.48
N LEU A 84 -17.88 -20.66 2.27
CA LEU A 84 -17.06 -19.69 1.51
C LEU A 84 -16.96 -18.34 2.23
N GLN A 85 -18.06 -17.88 2.81
CA GLN A 85 -18.10 -16.61 3.52
C GLN A 85 -17.22 -16.64 4.78
N ARG A 86 -17.30 -17.72 5.58
CA ARG A 86 -16.45 -17.87 6.78
C ARG A 86 -14.96 -17.82 6.45
N VAL A 87 -14.55 -18.50 5.37
CA VAL A 87 -13.14 -18.52 4.95
C VAL A 87 -12.67 -17.14 4.48
N VAL A 88 -13.53 -16.38 3.80
CA VAL A 88 -13.24 -14.98 3.40
C VAL A 88 -13.13 -14.06 4.61
N ASP A 89 -14.05 -14.17 5.57
CA ASP A 89 -14.03 -13.37 6.80
C ASP A 89 -12.78 -13.67 7.65
N ASP A 90 -12.39 -14.94 7.73
CA ASP A 90 -11.17 -15.37 8.42
C ASP A 90 -9.91 -14.83 7.74
N MET A 91 -9.89 -14.78 6.40
CA MET A 91 -8.75 -14.22 5.65
C MET A 91 -8.50 -12.75 6.00
N VAL A 92 -9.55 -11.94 6.05
CA VAL A 92 -9.48 -10.54 6.45
C VAL A 92 -9.05 -10.41 7.91
N ARG A 93 -9.68 -11.17 8.81
CA ARG A 93 -9.43 -11.10 10.26
C ARG A 93 -8.00 -11.50 10.64
N VAL A 94 -7.45 -12.56 10.03
CA VAL A 94 -6.15 -13.13 10.42
C VAL A 94 -4.98 -12.42 9.75
N LYS A 95 -5.13 -11.96 8.50
CA LYS A 95 -4.03 -11.40 7.71
C LYS A 95 -4.04 -9.88 7.62
N GLY A 96 -5.06 -9.22 8.16
CA GLY A 96 -5.13 -7.75 8.20
C GLY A 96 -5.36 -7.11 6.83
N PHE A 97 -5.97 -7.84 5.90
CA PHE A 97 -6.45 -7.27 4.63
C PHE A 97 -7.66 -6.36 4.89
N THR A 98 -7.92 -5.38 4.03
CA THR A 98 -9.14 -4.55 4.11
C THR A 98 -10.32 -5.20 3.41
N LEU A 99 -10.04 -6.02 2.39
CA LEU A 99 -11.04 -6.74 1.61
C LEU A 99 -10.49 -8.12 1.25
N CYS A 100 -11.37 -9.11 1.32
CA CYS A 100 -11.23 -10.35 0.58
C CYS A 100 -12.55 -10.64 -0.13
N ALA A 101 -12.49 -10.99 -1.41
CA ALA A 101 -13.64 -11.45 -2.17
C ALA A 101 -13.26 -12.62 -3.07
N ILE A 102 -14.22 -13.49 -3.34
CA ILE A 102 -14.13 -14.58 -4.30
C ILE A 102 -15.19 -14.33 -5.36
N THR A 103 -14.81 -14.38 -6.63
CA THR A 103 -15.72 -14.26 -7.76
C THR A 103 -15.76 -15.53 -8.58
N ASP A 104 -16.81 -15.70 -9.39
CA ASP A 104 -16.84 -16.69 -10.45
C ASP A 104 -16.08 -16.20 -11.71
N THR A 105 -16.05 -17.03 -12.75
CA THR A 105 -15.41 -16.70 -14.04
C THR A 105 -16.08 -15.56 -14.82
N ARG A 106 -17.29 -15.15 -14.42
CA ARG A 106 -18.02 -14.02 -14.98
C ARG A 106 -17.86 -12.74 -14.16
N GLY A 107 -17.11 -12.80 -13.06
CA GLY A 107 -16.91 -11.69 -12.14
C GLY A 107 -18.07 -11.49 -11.17
N ALA A 108 -18.99 -12.45 -11.04
CA ALA A 108 -20.03 -12.42 -10.03
C ALA A 108 -19.45 -12.84 -8.67
N VAL A 109 -19.73 -12.07 -7.63
CA VAL A 109 -19.26 -12.33 -6.27
C VAL A 109 -19.91 -13.60 -5.73
N LEU A 110 -19.09 -14.51 -5.23
CA LEU A 110 -19.51 -15.73 -4.54
C LEU A 110 -19.50 -15.53 -3.02
N ALA A 111 -18.49 -14.82 -2.50
CA ALA A 111 -18.34 -14.46 -1.10
C ALA A 111 -17.46 -13.20 -1.00
N SER A 112 -17.68 -12.37 0.01
CA SER A 112 -16.96 -11.11 0.19
C SER A 112 -17.02 -10.65 1.64
N SER A 113 -15.91 -10.16 2.17
CA SER A 113 -15.85 -9.54 3.50
C SER A 113 -16.44 -8.12 3.51
N ASP A 114 -16.58 -7.49 2.34
CA ASP A 114 -17.18 -6.17 2.21
C ASP A 114 -18.68 -6.26 1.94
N ARG A 115 -19.44 -5.49 2.72
CA ARG A 115 -20.90 -5.36 2.65
C ARG A 115 -21.37 -4.70 1.35
N ASN A 116 -20.51 -3.94 0.68
CA ASN A 116 -20.85 -3.33 -0.61
C ASN A 116 -20.83 -4.33 -1.77
N HIS A 117 -20.15 -5.47 -1.59
CA HIS A 117 -19.98 -6.50 -2.61
C HIS A 117 -20.68 -7.79 -2.19
N MET A 118 -22.00 -7.82 -2.31
CA MET A 118 -22.80 -8.98 -1.88
C MET A 118 -22.73 -10.14 -2.88
N ALA A 119 -22.94 -11.37 -2.40
CA ALA A 119 -23.03 -12.55 -3.26
C ALA A 119 -24.08 -12.35 -4.38
N GLY A 120 -23.72 -12.71 -5.61
CA GLY A 120 -24.52 -12.52 -6.83
C GLY A 120 -24.35 -11.16 -7.50
N SER A 121 -23.78 -10.16 -6.81
CA SER A 121 -23.43 -8.88 -7.45
C SER A 121 -22.20 -9.02 -8.35
N LYS A 122 -22.02 -8.11 -9.31
CA LYS A 122 -20.82 -8.07 -10.14
C LYS A 122 -19.72 -7.29 -9.42
N PHE A 123 -18.53 -7.87 -9.31
CA PHE A 123 -17.36 -7.14 -8.82
C PHE A 123 -16.89 -6.16 -9.90
N PRO A 124 -16.73 -4.87 -9.60
CA PRO A 124 -16.40 -3.85 -10.59
C PRO A 124 -14.99 -4.01 -11.13
N ASP A 125 -14.81 -3.73 -12.43
CA ASP A 125 -13.51 -3.47 -13.07
C ASP A 125 -12.42 -4.55 -12.94
N ILE A 126 -12.80 -5.82 -12.80
CA ILE A 126 -11.86 -6.95 -12.81
C ILE A 126 -12.06 -7.91 -13.99
N ASP A 127 -10.97 -8.48 -14.49
CA ASP A 127 -10.96 -9.68 -15.33
C ASP A 127 -10.57 -10.90 -14.46
N PRO A 128 -11.52 -11.77 -14.06
CA PRO A 128 -11.23 -12.89 -13.15
C PRO A 128 -10.36 -13.98 -13.80
N THR A 129 -10.04 -13.87 -15.09
CA THR A 129 -9.24 -14.86 -15.81
C THR A 129 -7.76 -14.54 -15.83
N LYS A 130 -7.37 -13.33 -15.43
CA LYS A 130 -5.97 -12.86 -15.47
C LYS A 130 -5.52 -12.35 -14.11
N PRO A 131 -4.25 -12.56 -13.75
CA PRO A 131 -3.68 -11.88 -12.60
C PRO A 131 -3.56 -10.40 -12.93
N ASP A 132 -4.02 -9.55 -12.02
CA ASP A 132 -3.88 -8.10 -12.15
C ASP A 132 -3.67 -7.45 -10.78
N GLU A 133 -3.16 -6.22 -10.80
CA GLU A 133 -2.85 -5.44 -9.59
C GLU A 133 -3.13 -3.96 -9.85
N TYR A 134 -4.03 -3.38 -9.06
CA TYR A 134 -4.42 -1.99 -9.18
C TYR A 134 -4.19 -1.24 -7.87
N ARG A 135 -3.97 0.06 -7.97
CA ARG A 135 -3.92 0.95 -6.81
C ARG A 135 -5.29 1.60 -6.64
N LYS A 136 -5.93 1.41 -5.49
CA LYS A 136 -7.30 1.87 -5.23
C LYS A 136 -7.47 2.26 -3.77
N ASP A 137 -8.09 3.41 -3.54
CA ASP A 137 -8.42 3.95 -2.20
C ASP A 137 -7.25 3.93 -1.19
N GLY A 138 -6.04 4.22 -1.68
CA GLY A 138 -4.83 4.27 -0.84
C GLY A 138 -4.16 2.91 -0.60
N GLY A 139 -4.76 1.80 -1.05
CA GLY A 139 -4.21 0.45 -0.97
C GLY A 139 -3.93 -0.20 -2.32
N TRP A 140 -3.48 -1.45 -2.27
CA TRP A 140 -3.33 -2.33 -3.44
C TRP A 140 -4.48 -3.32 -3.49
N GLU A 141 -5.20 -3.33 -4.61
CA GLU A 141 -6.18 -4.36 -4.96
C GLU A 141 -5.49 -5.38 -5.88
N ILE A 142 -5.52 -6.64 -5.46
CA ILE A 142 -4.77 -7.72 -6.08
C ILE A 142 -5.74 -8.79 -6.53
N VAL A 143 -5.75 -9.07 -7.83
CA VAL A 143 -6.59 -10.08 -8.45
C VAL A 143 -5.75 -11.30 -8.79
N ARG A 144 -6.16 -12.49 -8.33
CA ARG A 144 -5.51 -13.76 -8.67
C ARG A 144 -6.53 -14.78 -9.15
N PRO A 145 -6.37 -15.32 -10.37
CA PRO A 145 -7.25 -16.36 -10.88
C PRO A 145 -7.20 -17.62 -10.02
N ILE A 146 -8.35 -18.26 -9.89
CA ILE A 146 -8.52 -19.56 -9.24
C ILE A 146 -8.67 -20.59 -10.35
N ALA A 147 -7.67 -21.44 -10.50
CA ALA A 147 -7.68 -22.51 -11.50
C ALA A 147 -7.01 -23.78 -10.95
N TYR A 148 -7.46 -24.93 -11.43
CA TYR A 148 -6.85 -26.23 -11.16
C TYR A 148 -6.83 -27.07 -12.43
N GLY A 149 -5.62 -27.33 -12.94
CA GLY A 149 -5.45 -27.84 -14.29
C GLY A 149 -6.07 -26.90 -15.32
N GLU A 150 -6.92 -27.44 -16.19
CA GLU A 150 -7.65 -26.69 -17.23
C GLU A 150 -8.91 -25.98 -16.69
N VAL A 151 -9.36 -26.30 -15.47
CA VAL A 151 -10.62 -25.79 -14.92
C VAL A 151 -10.42 -24.43 -14.26
N LYS A 152 -11.18 -23.43 -14.70
CA LYS A 152 -11.22 -22.08 -14.13
C LYS A 152 -12.45 -21.93 -13.23
N TYR A 153 -12.25 -21.51 -11.99
CA TYR A 153 -13.32 -21.30 -11.01
C TYR A 153 -13.71 -19.83 -10.87
N GLY A 154 -12.78 -18.92 -11.10
CA GLY A 154 -12.98 -17.48 -10.99
C GLY A 154 -11.72 -16.79 -10.47
N ALA A 155 -11.86 -15.86 -9.53
CA ALA A 155 -10.72 -15.13 -8.97
C ALA A 155 -10.88 -14.84 -7.46
N VAL A 156 -9.74 -14.68 -6.80
CA VAL A 156 -9.62 -14.04 -5.50
C VAL A 156 -9.28 -12.58 -5.74
N VAL A 157 -9.95 -11.69 -5.01
CA VAL A 157 -9.58 -10.28 -4.89
C VAL A 157 -9.18 -10.03 -3.44
N LEU A 158 -7.95 -9.53 -3.21
CA LEU A 158 -7.49 -9.06 -1.91
C LEU A 158 -7.15 -7.58 -1.97
N GLN A 159 -7.46 -6.84 -0.92
CA GLN A 159 -6.98 -5.47 -0.76
C GLN A 159 -6.09 -5.33 0.48
N ALA A 160 -4.91 -4.74 0.32
CA ALA A 160 -3.94 -4.48 1.38
C ALA A 160 -3.72 -2.97 1.60
N GLN A 161 -3.47 -2.58 2.86
CA GLN A 161 -3.20 -1.20 3.30
C GLN A 161 -1.75 -0.73 3.07
#